data_AF-A0A1H2GN80-F1
#
_entry.id   AF-A0A1H2GN80-F1
#
_cell.length_a   1.000
_cell.length_b   1.000
_cell.length_c   1.000
_cell.angle_alpha   90.00
_cell.angle_beta   90.00
_cell.angle_gamma   90.00
#
_symmetry.space_group_name_H-M   'P 1'
#
loop_
_entity.id
_entity.type
_entity.pdbx_description
1 polymer ?
#
loop_
_entity_poly.entity_id
_entity_poly.type
_entity_poly.pdbx_seq_one_letter_code
_entity_poly.pdbx_strand_id
1 'polypeptide(L)'
;MFQVDKSTWHIYDPDNILSSRREGFDTGILRFGGDIHPREDLMQFTHRLSNCIVDFGYYGCEINLDGFYAVSVVDGHMEEGWQSPMERLESRDFLAGITHVQAMLEKYT
;
A
#
# COMPACT_ATOMS: atom_id res chain seq x y z
N MET A 1 7.94 9.67 -1.84
CA MET A 1 8.99 9.12 -0.95
C MET A 1 8.39 9.07 0.44
N PHE A 2 8.17 7.88 1.00
CA PHE A 2 7.40 7.74 2.24
C PHE A 2 8.12 8.38 3.44
N GLN A 3 7.63 9.55 3.88
CA GLN A 3 7.88 10.09 5.21
C GLN A 3 6.60 9.99 6.01
N VAL A 4 6.56 8.97 6.86
CA VAL A 4 5.49 8.69 7.80
C VAL A 4 6.02 9.03 9.18
N ASP A 5 5.27 9.83 9.93
CA ASP A 5 5.59 10.02 11.33
C ASP A 5 5.28 8.73 12.10
N LYS A 6 6.35 7.99 12.43
CA LYS A 6 6.27 6.79 13.27
C LYS A 6 5.74 7.09 14.67
N SER A 7 5.55 8.35 15.06
CA SER A 7 4.87 8.77 16.28
C SER A 7 3.34 8.68 16.16
N THR A 8 2.79 8.78 14.94
CA THR A 8 1.35 8.83 14.66
C THR A 8 0.82 7.57 13.98
N TRP A 9 1.61 6.97 13.10
CA TRP A 9 1.20 5.80 12.33
C TRP A 9 2.04 4.57 12.68
N HIS A 10 1.37 3.43 12.75
CA HIS A 10 2.02 2.12 12.67
C HIS A 10 1.96 1.62 11.23
N ILE A 11 3.08 1.09 10.73
CA ILE A 11 3.18 0.53 9.39
C ILE A 11 3.34 -0.97 9.55
N TYR A 12 2.46 -1.72 8.90
CA TYR A 12 2.55 -3.17 8.72
C TYR A 12 2.92 -3.44 7.27
N ASP A 13 4.02 -4.16 7.06
CA ASP A 13 4.60 -4.48 5.76
C ASP A 13 4.87 -5.99 5.72
N PRO A 14 3.83 -6.81 5.48
CA PRO A 14 3.96 -8.27 5.53
C PRO A 14 4.88 -8.80 4.42
N ASP A 15 4.96 -8.06 3.32
CA ASP A 15 5.73 -8.43 2.14
C ASP A 15 7.17 -7.89 2.18
N ASN A 16 7.53 -7.18 3.26
CA ASN A 16 8.84 -6.60 3.50
C ASN A 16 9.31 -5.70 2.35
N ILE A 17 8.38 -5.02 1.68
CA ILE A 17 8.69 -4.12 0.56
C ILE A 17 9.57 -2.94 0.98
N LEU A 18 9.59 -2.61 2.28
CA LEU A 18 10.44 -1.59 2.85
C LEU A 18 11.86 -2.10 3.15
N SER A 19 12.10 -3.42 3.08
CA SER A 19 13.42 -4.01 3.29
C SER A 19 13.98 -4.53 1.97
N SER A 20 14.99 -3.87 1.42
CA SER A 20 15.77 -4.48 0.33
C SER A 20 17.27 -4.48 0.61
N ARG A 21 17.92 -5.63 0.36
CA ARG A 21 19.37 -5.73 0.17
C ARG A 21 19.63 -5.73 -1.34
N ARG A 22 20.29 -4.69 -1.83
CA ARG A 22 20.54 -4.43 -3.25
C ARG A 22 21.57 -5.34 -3.92
N GLU A 23 22.22 -6.25 -3.19
CA GLU A 23 23.29 -7.09 -3.75
C GLU A 23 22.71 -8.31 -4.50
N GLY A 24 22.98 -8.38 -5.81
CA GLY A 24 22.78 -9.59 -6.62
C GLY A 24 21.51 -9.64 -7.48
N PHE A 25 20.71 -8.56 -7.52
CA PHE A 25 19.46 -8.55 -8.29
C PHE A 25 19.63 -7.78 -9.62
N ASP A 26 19.35 -8.44 -10.76
CA ASP A 26 19.39 -7.81 -12.08
C ASP A 26 18.11 -6.99 -12.33
N THR A 27 18.24 -5.68 -12.13
CA THR A 27 17.15 -4.70 -12.30
C THR A 27 16.70 -4.52 -13.75
N GLY A 28 17.38 -5.12 -14.73
CA GLY A 28 17.06 -5.00 -16.16
C GLY A 28 15.85 -5.82 -16.64
N ILE A 29 15.40 -6.80 -15.86
CA ILE A 29 14.28 -7.70 -16.21
C ILE A 29 12.95 -7.25 -15.56
N LEU A 30 13.01 -6.25 -14.67
CA LEU A 30 11.89 -5.85 -13.83
C LEU A 30 11.14 -4.68 -14.46
N ARG A 31 9.90 -4.94 -14.91
CA ARG A 31 9.01 -3.90 -15.44
C ARG A 31 8.37 -3.02 -14.35
N PHE A 32 8.49 -3.43 -13.10
CA PHE A 32 8.08 -2.68 -11.91
C PHE A 32 9.30 -2.55 -11.01
N GLY A 33 9.48 -1.37 -10.40
CA GLY A 33 10.69 -1.04 -9.65
C GLY A 33 11.14 -2.12 -8.67
N GLY A 34 12.22 -2.81 -9.03
CA GLY A 34 13.24 -3.37 -8.15
C GLY A 34 12.88 -4.57 -7.28
N ASP A 35 11.84 -4.52 -6.47
CA ASP A 35 11.73 -5.40 -5.30
C ASP A 35 10.28 -5.83 -4.97
N ILE A 36 9.29 -5.46 -5.81
CA ILE A 36 7.87 -5.63 -5.48
C ILE A 36 7.24 -6.63 -6.43
N HIS A 37 7.12 -7.86 -5.96
CA HIS A 37 6.13 -8.79 -6.50
C HIS A 37 4.75 -8.22 -6.16
N PRO A 38 3.84 -8.02 -7.12
CA PRO A 38 2.49 -7.60 -6.78
C PRO A 38 1.88 -8.68 -5.90
N ARG A 39 1.46 -8.26 -4.72
CA ARG A 39 0.75 -9.07 -3.74
C ARG A 39 -0.49 -8.29 -3.32
N GLU A 40 -1.52 -9.01 -2.89
CA GLU A 40 -2.80 -8.43 -2.45
C GLU A 40 -2.65 -7.43 -1.30
N ASP A 41 -1.65 -7.59 -0.41
CA ASP A 41 -1.55 -6.82 0.84
C ASP A 41 -0.13 -6.24 1.07
N LEU A 42 0.26 -5.23 0.28
CA LEU A 42 1.63 -4.73 0.28
C LEU A 42 1.99 -3.94 1.54
N MET A 43 1.14 -2.98 1.93
CA MET A 43 1.34 -2.15 3.11
C MET A 43 0.02 -1.76 3.75
N GLN A 44 0.01 -1.74 5.07
CA GLN A 44 -1.09 -1.21 5.85
C GLN A 44 -0.59 -0.17 6.85
N PHE A 45 -1.33 0.93 6.98
CA PHE A 45 -1.03 2.03 7.87
C PHE A 45 -2.19 2.21 8.84
N THR A 46 -1.93 2.04 10.14
CA THR A 46 -2.92 2.22 11.20
C THR A 46 -2.63 3.50 11.97
N HIS A 47 -3.59 4.42 12.02
CA HIS A 47 -3.45 5.65 12.78
C HIS A 47 -3.56 5.33 14.29
N ARG A 48 -2.76 5.99 15.14
CA ARG A 48 -2.77 5.74 16.59
C ARG A 48 -3.92 6.40 17.34
N LEU A 49 -4.32 7.60 16.91
CA LEU A 49 -5.38 8.40 17.56
C LEU A 49 -6.78 8.20 16.95
N SER A 50 -6.89 8.11 15.62
CA SER A 50 -8.12 7.68 14.93
C SER A 50 -8.06 6.18 14.66
N ASN A 51 -9.21 5.52 14.53
CA ASN A 51 -9.26 4.10 14.12
C ASN A 51 -9.23 3.94 12.60
N CYS A 52 -8.56 4.85 11.91
CA CYS A 52 -8.45 4.82 10.46
C CYS A 52 -7.32 3.88 10.03
N ILE A 53 -7.60 3.06 9.02
CA ILE A 53 -6.62 2.18 8.38
C ILE A 53 -6.51 2.60 6.91
N VAL A 54 -5.29 2.87 6.44
CA VAL A 54 -4.99 3.02 5.01
C VAL A 54 -4.31 1.75 4.55
N ASP A 55 -4.94 1.03 3.64
CA ASP A 55 -4.49 -0.25 3.13
C ASP A 55 -4.12 -0.14 1.65
N PHE A 56 -2.98 -0.69 1.27
CA PHE A 56 -2.43 -0.60 -0.09
C PHE A 56 -2.04 -1.99 -0.60
N GLY A 57 -2.65 -2.36 -1.72
CA GLY A 57 -2.60 -3.71 -2.26
C GLY A 57 -2.69 -3.77 -3.77
N TYR A 58 -2.30 -4.90 -4.35
CA TYR A 58 -2.51 -5.20 -5.76
C TYR A 58 -3.63 -6.23 -5.94
N TYR A 59 -4.66 -5.89 -6.71
CA TYR A 59 -5.79 -6.76 -6.98
C TYR A 59 -5.81 -7.18 -8.45
N GLY A 60 -5.89 -8.47 -8.69
CA GLY A 60 -5.90 -9.06 -10.03
C GLY A 60 -5.00 -10.29 -10.11
N CYS A 61 -4.54 -10.62 -11.31
CA CYS A 61 -3.63 -11.73 -11.50
C CYS A 61 -2.17 -11.26 -11.39
N GLU A 62 -1.51 -11.68 -10.32
CA GLU A 62 -0.13 -11.32 -10.00
C GLU A 62 0.90 -11.96 -10.95
N ILE A 63 0.56 -13.11 -11.53
CA ILE A 63 1.46 -13.89 -12.39
C ILE A 63 1.65 -13.18 -13.74
N ASN A 64 0.57 -12.70 -14.34
CA ASN A 64 0.58 -12.04 -15.64
C ASN A 64 0.53 -10.50 -15.54
N LEU A 65 0.47 -9.96 -14.32
CA LEU A 65 0.39 -8.52 -14.04
C LEU A 65 -0.85 -7.87 -14.66
N ASP A 66 -1.96 -8.61 -14.69
CA ASP A 66 -3.28 -8.13 -15.15
C ASP A 66 -4.16 -7.77 -13.94
N GLY A 67 -4.17 -6.48 -13.60
CA GLY A 67 -4.80 -6.00 -12.37
C GLY A 67 -4.51 -4.52 -12.12
N PHE A 68 -4.70 -4.11 -10.88
CA PHE A 68 -4.53 -2.73 -10.45
C PHE A 68 -4.09 -2.65 -8.99
N TYR A 69 -3.36 -1.59 -8.66
CA TYR A 69 -3.10 -1.22 -7.29
C TYR A 69 -4.27 -0.42 -6.73
N ALA A 70 -4.73 -0.75 -5.55
CA ALA A 70 -5.76 0.00 -4.85
C ALA A 70 -5.27 0.48 -3.49
N VAL A 71 -5.69 1.69 -3.12
CA VAL A 71 -5.58 2.23 -1.77
C VAL A 71 -6.99 2.33 -1.20
N SER A 72 -7.23 1.66 -0.08
CA SER A 72 -8.51 1.72 0.63
C SER A 72 -8.33 2.40 1.98
N VAL A 73 -9.24 3.31 2.33
CA VAL A 73 -9.32 3.91 3.66
C VAL A 73 -10.50 3.26 4.39
N VAL A 74 -10.22 2.61 5.51
CA VAL A 74 -11.17 1.80 6.25
C VAL A 74 -11.37 2.38 7.65
N ASP A 75 -12.63 2.43 8.08
CA ASP A 75 -12.96 2.69 9.49
C ASP A 75 -12.81 1.39 10.28
N GLY A 76 -11.76 1.32 11.12
CA GLY A 76 -11.47 0.19 11.98
C GLY A 76 -12.46 -0.03 13.11
N HIS A 77 -13.43 0.87 13.33
CA HIS A 77 -14.55 0.63 14.25
C HIS A 77 -15.65 -0.24 13.68
N MET A 78 -15.78 -0.31 12.35
CA MET A 78 -16.86 -1.01 11.68
C MET A 78 -16.40 -2.38 11.22
N GLU A 79 -17.09 -3.44 11.67
CA GLU A 79 -16.81 -4.82 11.26
C GLU A 79 -16.90 -5.01 9.73
N GLU A 80 -17.75 -4.21 9.07
CA GLU A 80 -17.95 -4.20 7.61
C GLU A 80 -17.06 -3.17 6.87
N GLY A 81 -16.15 -2.47 7.55
CA GLY A 81 -15.37 -1.38 6.97
C GLY A 81 -14.57 -1.77 5.72
N TRP A 82 -14.19 -3.04 5.59
CA TRP A 82 -13.52 -3.59 4.42
C TRP A 82 -14.46 -3.80 3.21
N GLN A 83 -15.75 -4.03 3.45
CA GLN A 83 -16.75 -4.21 2.39
C GLN A 83 -17.24 -2.85 1.85
N SER A 84 -17.14 -1.81 2.67
CA SER A 84 -17.57 -0.46 2.33
C SER A 84 -16.52 0.55 2.83
N PRO A 85 -15.33 0.61 2.21
CA PRO A 85 -14.29 1.53 2.63
C PRO A 85 -14.79 2.97 2.54
N MET A 86 -14.31 3.81 3.44
CA MET A 86 -14.60 5.25 3.46
C MET A 86 -14.17 5.92 2.15
N GLU A 87 -13.07 5.45 1.58
CA GLU A 87 -12.52 5.91 0.31
C GLU A 87 -11.72 4.80 -0.35
N ARG A 88 -11.76 4.72 -1.68
CA ARG A 88 -10.94 3.78 -2.46
C ARG A 88 -10.45 4.47 -3.73
N LEU A 89 -9.15 4.40 -3.98
CA LEU A 89 -8.53 4.88 -5.23
C LEU A 89 -7.78 3.74 -5.92
N GLU A 90 -7.94 3.64 -7.23
CA GLU A 90 -7.32 2.61 -8.05
C GLU A 90 -6.32 3.21 -9.03
N SER A 91 -5.27 2.46 -9.34
CA SER A 91 -4.20 2.88 -10.25
C SER A 91 -3.59 1.69 -10.95
N ARG A 92 -3.23 1.85 -12.23
CA ARG A 92 -2.54 0.80 -13.00
C ARG A 92 -1.03 0.75 -12.75
N ASP A 93 -0.49 1.81 -12.16
CA ASP A 93 0.94 1.98 -11.94
C ASP A 93 1.24 2.04 -10.44
N PHE A 94 2.30 1.35 -10.03
CA PHE A 94 2.70 1.27 -8.62
C PHE A 94 3.02 2.64 -8.02
N LEU A 95 3.73 3.52 -8.74
CA LEU A 95 4.13 4.83 -8.22
C LEU A 95 2.93 5.78 -8.10
N ALA A 96 1.95 5.65 -9.00
CA ALA A 96 0.66 6.33 -8.84
C ALA A 96 -0.06 5.84 -7.57
N GLY A 97 -0.06 4.53 -7.32
CA GLY A 97 -0.56 3.94 -6.07
C GLY A 97 0.14 4.51 -4.83
N ILE A 98 1.47 4.60 -4.84
CA ILE A 98 2.24 5.24 -3.75
C ILE A 98 1.82 6.69 -3.54
N THR A 99 1.58 7.45 -4.61
CA THR A 99 1.12 8.84 -4.51
C THR A 99 -0.24 8.92 -3.82
N HIS A 100 -1.15 7.99 -4.11
CA HIS A 100 -2.43 7.89 -3.41
C HIS A 100 -2.27 7.58 -1.93
N VAL A 101 -1.38 6.65 -1.55
CA VAL A 101 -1.10 6.37 -0.13
C VAL A 101 -0.64 7.65 0.57
N GLN A 102 0.29 8.40 -0.01
CA GLN A 102 0.78 9.66 0.59
C GLN A 102 -0.34 10.67 0.78
N ALA A 103 -1.23 10.84 -0.22
CA ALA A 103 -2.37 11.73 -0.12
C ALA A 103 -3.37 11.31 0.96
N MET A 104 -3.64 10.00 1.10
CA MET A 104 -4.53 9.48 2.15
C MET A 104 -3.94 9.65 3.54
N LEU A 105 -2.64 9.35 3.71
CA LEU A 105 -1.98 9.60 4.98
C LEU A 105 -2.08 11.07 5.36
N GLU A 106 -1.82 12.02 4.45
CA GLU A 106 -1.98 13.45 4.74
C GLU A 106 -3.41 13.86 5.09
N LYS A 107 -4.41 13.31 4.38
CA LYS A 107 -5.83 13.63 4.59
C LYS A 107 -6.39 13.11 5.93
N TYR A 108 -5.88 11.98 6.41
CA TYR A 108 -6.38 11.27 7.59
C TYR A 108 -5.44 11.33 8.80
N THR A 109 -4.41 12.18 8.76
CA THR A 109 -3.54 12.57 9.90
C THR A 109 -3.96 13.92 10.46
#